data_AF-A0A2A2D564-F1
#
_entry.id   AF-A0A2A2D564-F1
#
_cell.length_a   1.000
_cell.length_b   1.000
_cell.length_c   1.000
_cell.angle_alpha   90.00
_cell.angle_beta   90.00
_cell.angle_gamma   90.00
#
_symmetry.space_group_name_H-M   'P 1'
#
loop_
_entity.id
_entity.type
_entity.pdbx_description
1 polymer ?
#
loop_
_entity_poly.entity_id
_entity_poly.type
_entity_poly.pdbx_seq_one_letter_code
_entity_poly.pdbx_strand_id
1 'polypeptide(L)'
;MNTSQQAWTIDSISHALPHPELRATFMREATFTDVRDLPTILDRWVQLIEDFEAGRDRVEQLRETIRQNGQLPDTYLASLLNVTEDELRADAGLSQRGAA
;
A
#
# COMPACT_ATOMS: atom_id res chain seq x y z
N MET A 1 6.44 -29.20 9.07
CA MET A 1 6.59 -27.76 8.82
C MET A 1 5.35 -27.29 8.07
N ASN A 2 4.30 -26.88 8.79
CA ASN A 2 3.10 -26.31 8.18
C ASN A 2 3.14 -24.80 8.41
N THR A 3 3.73 -24.07 7.46
CA THR A 3 3.39 -22.65 7.26
C THR A 3 1.94 -22.64 6.78
N SER A 4 1.00 -22.47 7.70
CA SER A 4 -0.37 -22.09 7.38
C SER A 4 -0.31 -20.73 6.69
N GLN A 5 -0.14 -20.74 5.37
CA GLN A 5 -0.37 -19.60 4.49
C GLN A 5 -1.82 -19.20 4.75
N GLN A 6 -2.01 -18.15 5.54
CA GLN A 6 -3.35 -17.66 5.84
C GLN A 6 -3.98 -17.29 4.51
N ALA A 7 -5.06 -17.97 4.13
CA ALA A 7 -5.75 -17.69 2.89
C ALA A 7 -6.26 -16.25 2.94
N TRP A 8 -5.75 -15.40 2.05
CA TRP A 8 -6.19 -14.01 1.95
C TRP A 8 -7.68 -13.97 1.61
N THR A 9 -8.48 -13.39 2.51
CA THR A 9 -9.89 -13.06 2.30
C THR A 9 -10.03 -11.56 2.08
N ILE A 10 -11.14 -11.14 1.46
CA ILE A 10 -11.49 -9.71 1.26
C ILE A 10 -11.41 -8.94 2.59
N ASP A 11 -11.91 -9.53 3.67
CA ASP A 11 -11.85 -8.94 5.01
C ASP A 11 -10.41 -8.78 5.52
N SER A 12 -9.57 -9.80 5.37
CA SER A 12 -8.17 -9.73 5.80
C SER A 12 -7.34 -8.72 5.01
N ILE A 13 -7.60 -8.58 3.70
CA ILE A 13 -6.94 -7.59 2.84
C ILE A 13 -7.37 -6.18 3.29
N SER A 14 -8.67 -5.95 3.49
CA SER A 14 -9.18 -4.67 3.99
C SER A 14 -8.59 -4.31 5.36
N HIS A 15 -8.44 -5.29 6.25
CA HIS A 15 -7.87 -5.06 7.57
C HIS A 15 -6.38 -4.72 7.54
N ALA A 16 -5.61 -5.36 6.64
CA ALA A 16 -4.18 -5.15 6.49
C ALA A 16 -3.82 -3.78 5.92
N LEU A 17 -4.73 -3.15 5.16
CA LEU A 17 -4.52 -1.80 4.64
C LEU A 17 -4.54 -0.77 5.79
N PRO A 18 -3.52 0.08 5.95
CA PRO A 18 -3.42 1.02 7.08
C PRO A 18 -4.25 2.29 6.88
N HIS A 19 -4.47 2.71 5.64
CA HIS A 19 -5.15 3.97 5.31
C HIS A 19 -6.63 3.75 4.96
N PRO A 20 -7.56 4.56 5.52
CA PRO A 20 -8.98 4.42 5.27
C PRO A 20 -9.36 4.66 3.80
N GLU A 21 -8.63 5.52 3.09
CA GLU A 21 -8.86 5.75 1.66
C GLU A 21 -8.52 4.51 0.82
N LEU A 22 -7.42 3.81 1.14
CA LEU A 22 -7.05 2.57 0.46
C LEU A 22 -8.09 1.47 0.69
N ARG A 23 -8.60 1.35 1.92
CA ARG A 23 -9.70 0.41 2.23
C ARG A 23 -10.95 0.71 1.40
N ALA A 24 -11.32 1.99 1.29
CA ALA A 24 -12.48 2.40 0.51
C ALA A 24 -12.30 2.10 -1.00
N THR A 25 -11.11 2.37 -1.55
CA THR A 25 -10.78 2.04 -2.94
C THR A 25 -10.79 0.54 -3.18
N PHE A 26 -10.14 -0.24 -2.32
CA PHE A 26 -10.16 -1.71 -2.38
C PHE A 26 -11.59 -2.27 -2.37
N MET A 27 -12.42 -1.84 -1.41
CA MET A 27 -13.80 -2.32 -1.31
C MET A 27 -14.63 -1.95 -2.54
N ARG A 28 -14.39 -0.76 -3.13
CA ARG A 28 -15.03 -0.35 -4.37
C ARG A 28 -14.60 -1.27 -5.53
N GLU A 29 -13.31 -1.48 -5.73
CA GLU A 29 -12.80 -2.35 -6.79
C GLU A 29 -13.32 -3.78 -6.64
N ALA A 30 -13.19 -4.37 -5.45
CA ALA A 30 -13.67 -5.73 -5.18
C ALA A 30 -15.19 -5.90 -5.41
N THR A 31 -15.98 -4.85 -5.20
CA THR A 31 -17.44 -4.89 -5.39
C THR A 31 -17.85 -4.73 -6.85
N PHE A 32 -17.14 -3.90 -7.63
CA PHE A 32 -17.54 -3.53 -8.99
C PHE A 32 -16.81 -4.30 -10.10
N THR A 33 -15.83 -5.14 -9.77
CA THR A 33 -15.11 -5.97 -10.73
C THR A 33 -15.87 -7.26 -11.06
N ASP A 34 -15.81 -7.68 -12.32
CA ASP A 34 -16.33 -8.98 -12.76
C ASP A 34 -15.63 -10.11 -12.00
N VAL A 35 -16.37 -11.14 -11.60
CA VAL A 35 -15.84 -12.29 -10.86
C VAL A 35 -14.65 -12.95 -11.55
N ARG A 36 -14.55 -12.87 -12.89
CA ARG A 36 -13.42 -13.42 -13.65
C ARG A 36 -12.12 -12.64 -13.46
N ASP A 37 -12.21 -11.33 -13.23
CA ASP A 37 -11.06 -10.43 -13.05
C ASP A 37 -10.74 -10.18 -11.57
N LEU A 38 -11.65 -10.57 -10.67
CA LEU A 38 -11.52 -10.42 -9.23
C LEU A 38 -10.23 -11.04 -8.65
N PRO A 39 -9.78 -12.25 -9.05
CA PRO A 39 -8.54 -12.82 -8.54
C PRO A 39 -7.32 -11.93 -8.82
N THR A 40 -7.23 -11.38 -10.04
CA THR A 40 -6.12 -10.51 -10.45
C THR A 40 -6.06 -9.23 -9.63
N ILE A 41 -7.21 -8.64 -9.31
CA ILE A 41 -7.27 -7.43 -8.47
C ILE A 41 -6.87 -7.77 -7.03
N LEU A 42 -7.37 -8.89 -6.49
CA LEU A 42 -7.02 -9.32 -5.14
C LEU A 42 -5.52 -9.58 -5.01
N ASP A 43 -4.89 -10.24 -5.99
CA ASP A 43 -3.44 -10.48 -6.01
C ASP A 43 -2.65 -9.17 -6.03
N ARG A 44 -3.09 -8.18 -6.81
CA ARG A 44 -2.46 -6.84 -6.83
C ARG A 44 -2.49 -6.18 -5.45
N TRP A 45 -3.61 -6.27 -4.75
CA TRP A 45 -3.75 -5.68 -3.41
C TRP A 45 -2.94 -6.44 -2.36
N VAL A 46 -2.86 -7.77 -2.47
CA VAL A 46 -1.98 -8.60 -1.62
C VAL A 46 -0.53 -8.20 -1.84
N GLN A 47 -0.07 -8.06 -3.09
CA GLN A 47 1.30 -7.63 -3.38
C GLN A 47 1.60 -6.24 -2.77
N LEU A 48 0.66 -5.30 -2.87
CA LEU A 48 0.81 -3.98 -2.25
C LEU A 48 0.98 -4.06 -0.74
N ILE A 49 0.23 -4.94 -0.07
CA ILE A 49 0.36 -5.18 1.37
C ILE A 49 1.72 -5.80 1.69
N GLU A 50 2.15 -6.82 0.94
CA GLU A 50 3.45 -7.47 1.13
C GLU A 50 4.62 -6.49 0.94
N ASP A 51 4.56 -5.64 -0.09
CA ASP A 51 5.57 -4.61 -0.34
C ASP A 51 5.62 -3.58 0.80
N PHE A 52 4.45 -3.20 1.32
CA PHE A 52 4.34 -2.29 2.45
C PHE A 52 4.88 -2.90 3.75
N GLU A 53 4.57 -4.17 4.01
CA GLU A 53 5.08 -4.91 5.16
C GLU A 53 6.60 -5.12 5.05
N ALA A 54 7.14 -5.39 3.86
CA ALA A 54 8.58 -5.46 3.64
C ALA A 54 9.27 -4.11 3.90
N GLY A 55 8.59 -3.00 3.66
CA GLY A 55 9.06 -1.65 3.99
C GLY A 55 9.08 -1.35 5.50
N ARG A 56 8.35 -2.10 6.32
CA ARG A 56 8.18 -1.84 7.76
C ARG A 56 9.49 -1.88 8.53
N ASP A 57 10.34 -2.87 8.25
CA ASP A 57 11.64 -2.99 8.92
C ASP A 57 12.55 -1.78 8.62
N ARG A 58 12.48 -1.28 7.38
CA ARG A 58 13.22 -0.10 6.96
C ARG A 58 12.70 1.17 7.64
N VAL A 59 11.39 1.30 7.80
CA VAL A 59 10.76 2.41 8.53
C VAL A 59 11.10 2.35 10.02
N GLU A 60 11.13 1.17 10.62
CA GLU A 60 11.48 1.03 12.05
C GLU A 60 12.97 1.31 12.29
N GLN A 61 13.86 0.85 11.40
CA GLN A 61 15.28 1.21 11.44
C GLN A 61 15.48 2.73 11.30
N LEU A 62 14.71 3.38 10.44
CA LEU A 62 14.73 4.83 10.28
C LEU A 62 14.23 5.54 11.54
N ARG A 63 13.14 5.06 12.12
CA ARG A 63 12.57 5.56 13.37
C ARG A 63 13.59 5.48 14.51
N GLU A 64 14.28 4.36 14.64
CA GLU A 64 15.30 4.18 15.67
C GLU A 64 16.52 5.07 15.41
N THR A 65 16.91 5.25 14.13
CA THR A 65 17.98 6.19 13.75
C THR A 65 17.62 7.65 14.11
N ILE A 66 16.39 8.07 13.86
CA ILE A 66 15.88 9.39 14.24
C ILE A 66 15.81 9.53 15.76
N ARG A 67 15.37 8.48 16.47
CA ARG A 67 15.32 8.49 17.94
C ARG A 67 16.70 8.66 18.56
N GLN A 68 17.73 8.04 17.97
CA GLN A 68 19.11 8.08 18.46
C GLN A 68 19.85 9.36 18.07
N ASN A 69 19.66 9.86 16.85
CA ASN A 69 20.45 10.97 16.29
C ASN A 69 19.67 12.28 16.15
N GLY A 70 18.35 12.28 16.37
CA GLY A 70 17.48 13.45 16.22
C GLY A 70 17.28 13.94 14.79
N GLN A 71 17.90 13.30 13.79
CA GLN A 71 17.90 13.71 12.38
C GLN A 71 17.68 12.51 11.46
N LEU A 72 16.99 12.77 10.34
CA LEU A 72 16.89 11.82 9.24
C LEU A 72 18.24 11.72 8.52
N PRO A 73 18.68 10.51 8.11
CA PRO A 73 19.84 10.36 7.23
C PRO A 73 19.63 11.16 5.93
N ASP A 74 20.66 11.88 5.46
CA ASP A 74 20.59 12.72 4.25
C ASP A 74 20.10 11.97 3.01
N THR A 75 20.39 10.67 2.93
CA THR A 75 19.94 9.78 1.85
C THR A 75 18.41 9.60 1.81
N TYR A 76 17.73 9.78 2.95
CA TYR A 76 16.26 9.71 3.07
C TYR A 76 15.60 11.06 2.77
N LEU A 77 16.22 12.17 3.18
CA LEU A 77 15.77 13.53 2.84
C LEU A 77 15.76 13.76 1.32
N ALA A 78 16.75 13.23 0.60
CA ALA A 78 16.80 13.29 -0.86
C ALA A 78 15.65 12.52 -1.55
N SER A 79 15.09 11.49 -0.90
CA SER A 79 13.97 10.70 -1.45
C SER A 79 12.59 11.23 -1.05
N LEU A 80 12.47 11.94 0.08
CA LEU A 80 11.21 12.53 0.55
C LEU A 80 10.87 13.87 -0.13
N LEU A 81 11.85 14.54 -0.73
CA LEU A 81 11.70 15.90 -1.26
C LEU A 81 11.02 16.02 -2.62
N ASN A 82 10.46 14.95 -3.18
CA ASN A 82 9.86 15.04 -4.51
C ASN A 82 8.61 14.17 -4.70
N VAL A 83 7.78 14.04 -3.66
CA VAL A 83 6.37 13.67 -3.85
C VAL A 83 5.56 14.92 -3.57
N THR A 84 5.24 15.64 -4.62
CA THR A 84 4.39 16.82 -4.52
C THR A 84 2.95 16.41 -4.24
N GLU A 85 2.19 17.27 -3.56
CA GLU A 85 0.76 17.05 -3.26
C GLU A 85 -0.07 16.78 -4.54
N ASP A 86 0.44 17.25 -5.69
CA ASP A 86 -0.08 16.99 -7.04
C ASP A 86 0.11 15.52 -7.49
N GLU A 87 1.25 14.88 -7.18
CA GLU A 87 1.51 13.48 -7.52
C GLU A 87 0.67 12.52 -6.67
N LEU A 88 0.47 12.82 -5.39
CA LEU A 88 -0.43 12.05 -4.52
C LEU A 88 -1.88 12.13 -5.01
N ARG A 89 -2.31 13.30 -5.53
CA ARG A 89 -3.62 13.45 -6.17
C ARG A 89 -3.71 12.77 -7.53
N ALA A 90 -2.64 12.79 -8.33
CA ALA A 90 -2.60 12.15 -9.64
C ALA A 90 -2.70 10.62 -9.51
N ASP A 91 -1.98 10.02 -8.57
CA ASP A 91 -2.03 8.57 -8.31
C ASP A 91 -3.39 8.13 -7.76
N ALA A 92 -4.00 8.96 -6.89
CA ALA A 92 -5.38 8.77 -6.43
C ALA A 92 -6.45 9.01 -7.53
N GLY A 93 -6.15 9.83 -8.55
CA GLY A 93 -7.07 10.25 -9.60
C GLY A 93 -7.03 9.43 -10.90
N LEU A 94 -5.96 8.64 -11.13
CA LEU A 94 -5.80 7.82 -12.34
C LEU A 94 -6.85 6.70 -12.46
N SER A 95 -7.59 6.38 -11.40
CA SER A 95 -8.73 5.44 -11.45
C SER A 95 -10.02 6.02 -12.07
N GLN A 96 -10.02 7.26 -12.59
CA GLN A 96 -11.24 7.88 -13.14
C GLN A 96 -11.22 8.27 -14.62
N ARG A 97 -10.14 8.00 -15.38
CA ARG A 97 -10.11 8.27 -16.83
C ARG A 97 -9.50 7.12 -17.63
N GLY A 98 -10.33 6.12 -17.88
CA GLY A 98 -10.03 4.99 -18.75
C GLY A 98 -11.30 4.28 -19.22
N ALA A 99 -12.22 5.02 -19.85
CA ALA A 99 -13.29 4.46 -20.68
C ALA A 99 -13.71 5.53 -21.69
N ALA A 100 -13.05 5.49 -22.85
CA ALA A 100 -13.53 6.08 -24.09
C ALA A 100 -14.30 5.01 -24.87
#